data_AF-A0A396HVV5-F1
#
_entry.id   AF-A0A396HVV5-F1
#
_cell.length_a   1.000
_cell.length_b   1.000
_cell.length_c   1.000
_cell.angle_alpha   90.00
_cell.angle_beta   90.00
_cell.angle_gamma   90.00
#
_symmetry.space_group_name_H-M   'P 1'
#
loop_
_entity.id
_entity.type
_entity.pdbx_description
1 polymer ?
#
loop_
_entity_poly.entity_id
_entity_poly.type
_entity_poly.pdbx_seq_one_letter_code
_entity_poly.pdbx_strand_id
1 'polypeptide(L)'
;MDAVELVVKSMAFEVLYYPRANWIDFVEDANVVDDGMKISWTSGMKVKLPLKKEESSNSKMIFYQPRGTNSDVYKAPSNVPNWRMLQVKWDEPEISQNPNRVNPWQVELINHTHVSYPSFPQQ
;
A
#
# COMPACT_ATOMS: atom_id res chain seq x y z
N MET A 1 25.74 -2.34 -18.13
CA MET A 1 24.52 -2.44 -18.95
C MET A 1 23.38 -1.87 -18.13
N ASP A 2 22.51 -1.10 -18.74
CA ASP A 2 21.33 -0.55 -18.07
C ASP A 2 20.19 -1.59 -18.07
N ALA A 3 19.24 -1.49 -17.15
CA ALA A 3 18.13 -2.44 -16.98
C ALA A 3 17.34 -2.64 -18.28
N VAL A 4 17.16 -1.57 -19.07
CA VAL A 4 16.49 -1.62 -20.38
C VAL A 4 17.16 -2.61 -21.33
N GLU A 5 18.49 -2.61 -21.37
CA GLU A 5 19.25 -3.48 -22.28
C GLU A 5 19.17 -4.95 -21.85
N LEU A 6 19.20 -5.21 -20.54
CA LEU A 6 19.08 -6.55 -19.98
C LEU A 6 17.67 -7.13 -20.22
N VAL A 7 16.63 -6.31 -20.09
CA VAL A 7 15.24 -6.69 -20.41
C VAL A 7 15.08 -7.05 -21.89
N VAL A 8 15.60 -6.22 -22.81
CA VAL A 8 15.55 -6.51 -24.26
C VAL A 8 16.25 -7.84 -24.59
N LYS A 9 17.32 -8.16 -23.87
CA LYS A 9 18.07 -9.41 -24.02
C LYS A 9 17.48 -10.59 -23.23
N SER A 10 16.37 -10.39 -22.52
CA SER A 10 15.77 -11.39 -21.62
C SER A 10 16.77 -11.95 -20.60
N MET A 11 17.66 -11.10 -20.10
CA MET A 11 18.68 -11.43 -19.12
C MET A 11 18.27 -10.96 -17.73
N ALA A 12 18.67 -11.72 -16.71
CA ALA A 12 18.50 -11.32 -15.32
C ALA A 12 19.37 -10.09 -15.01
N PHE A 13 18.90 -9.29 -14.05
CA PHE A 13 19.61 -8.12 -13.53
C PHE A 13 19.41 -8.00 -12.03
N GLU A 14 20.29 -7.25 -11.38
CA GLU A 14 20.27 -7.05 -9.94
C GLU A 14 19.72 -5.67 -9.59
N VAL A 15 19.01 -5.60 -8.47
CA VAL A 15 18.49 -4.35 -7.91
C VAL A 15 18.91 -4.27 -6.45
N LEU A 16 19.61 -3.20 -6.08
CA LEU A 16 19.95 -2.94 -4.68
C LEU A 16 18.78 -2.27 -3.97
N TYR A 17 18.30 -2.91 -2.90
CA TYR A 17 17.23 -2.37 -2.08
C TYR A 17 17.77 -1.88 -0.73
N TYR A 18 17.59 -0.58 -0.47
CA TYR A 18 17.87 0.06 0.81
C TYR A 18 16.54 0.46 1.46
N PRO A 19 15.88 -0.43 2.22
CA PRO A 19 14.65 -0.10 2.90
C PRO A 19 14.90 1.05 3.88
N ARG A 20 14.03 2.06 3.85
CA ARG A 20 14.00 3.14 4.84
C ARG A 20 12.74 3.00 5.67
N ALA A 21 12.84 3.36 6.95
CA ALA A 21 11.66 3.50 7.79
C ALA A 21 10.65 4.43 7.08
N ASN A 22 9.40 3.97 6.99
CA ASN A 22 8.27 4.64 6.31
C ASN A 22 8.32 4.67 4.77
N TRP A 23 9.24 3.94 4.13
CA TRP A 23 9.27 3.85 2.67
C TRP A 23 8.41 2.69 2.14
N ILE A 24 7.91 2.91 0.93
CA ILE A 24 7.04 2.02 0.16
C ILE A 24 7.89 1.00 -0.58
N ASP A 25 7.63 -0.30 -0.38
CA ASP A 25 8.24 -1.36 -1.18
C ASP A 25 7.94 -1.14 -2.67
N PHE A 26 8.97 -1.27 -3.51
CA PHE A 26 8.86 -1.04 -4.97
C PHE A 26 8.96 -2.33 -5.79
N VAL A 27 9.26 -3.45 -5.13
CA VAL A 27 9.19 -4.81 -5.69
C VAL A 27 8.05 -5.50 -4.98
N GLU A 28 7.03 -5.89 -5.74
CA GLU A 28 5.79 -6.47 -5.22
C GLU A 28 5.38 -7.66 -6.08
N ASP A 29 4.59 -8.56 -5.50
CA ASP A 29 3.99 -9.67 -6.23
C ASP A 29 3.03 -9.14 -7.32
N ALA A 30 3.17 -9.65 -8.54
CA ALA A 30 2.35 -9.22 -9.67
C ALA A 30 0.84 -9.38 -9.41
N ASN A 31 0.43 -10.43 -8.69
CA ASN A 31 -0.98 -10.66 -8.36
C ASN A 31 -1.52 -9.59 -7.41
N VAL A 32 -0.70 -9.16 -6.44
CA VAL A 32 -1.06 -8.10 -5.48
C VAL A 32 -1.21 -6.76 -6.21
N VAL A 33 -0.30 -6.47 -7.15
CA VAL A 33 -0.39 -5.31 -8.04
C VAL A 33 -1.67 -5.36 -8.88
N ASP A 34 -1.92 -6.48 -9.56
CA ASP A 34 -3.06 -6.66 -10.44
C ASP A 34 -4.40 -6.54 -9.69
N ASP A 35 -4.51 -7.13 -8.50
CA ASP A 35 -5.73 -7.05 -7.69
C ASP A 35 -6.00 -5.63 -7.19
N GLY A 36 -4.97 -4.90 -6.75
CA GLY A 36 -5.09 -3.49 -6.39
C GLY A 36 -5.51 -2.62 -7.58
N MET A 37 -5.06 -2.95 -8.79
CA MET A 37 -5.37 -2.22 -10.03
C MET A 37 -6.77 -2.51 -10.59
N LYS A 38 -7.39 -3.66 -10.26
CA LYS A 38 -8.77 -3.99 -10.67
C LYS A 38 -9.83 -3.12 -9.97
N ILE A 39 -9.50 -2.53 -8.82
CA ILE A 39 -10.42 -1.69 -8.08
C ILE A 39 -10.64 -0.37 -8.83
N SER A 40 -11.91 -0.01 -9.05
CA SER A 40 -12.29 1.28 -9.63
C SER A 40 -12.18 2.40 -8.59
N TRP A 41 -10.95 2.80 -8.29
CA TRP A 41 -10.67 3.85 -7.30
C TRP A 41 -11.31 5.18 -7.68
N THR A 42 -11.99 5.80 -6.71
CA THR A 42 -12.60 7.12 -6.81
C THR A 42 -12.37 7.92 -5.53
N SER A 43 -12.49 9.24 -5.64
CA SER A 43 -12.48 10.13 -4.48
C SER A 43 -13.65 9.81 -3.55
N GLY A 44 -13.43 9.86 -2.24
CA GLY A 44 -14.38 9.52 -1.18
C GLY A 44 -14.28 8.08 -0.67
N MET A 45 -13.58 7.18 -1.37
CA MET A 45 -13.41 5.79 -0.92
C MET A 45 -12.56 5.73 0.35
N LYS A 46 -13.01 4.95 1.34
CA LYS A 46 -12.28 4.73 2.58
C LYS A 46 -11.24 3.63 2.41
N VAL A 47 -10.04 3.88 2.89
CA VAL A 47 -8.90 2.97 2.77
C VAL A 47 -8.24 2.77 4.12
N LYS A 48 -7.53 1.65 4.26
CA LYS A 48 -6.65 1.37 5.38
C LYS A 48 -5.33 0.81 4.89
N LEU A 49 -4.26 0.98 5.67
CA LEU A 49 -3.04 0.22 5.43
C LEU A 49 -3.26 -1.26 5.80
N PRO A 50 -2.65 -2.19 5.03
CA PRO A 50 -2.60 -3.60 5.39
C PRO A 50 -1.99 -3.78 6.78
N LEU A 51 -2.45 -4.79 7.53
CA LEU A 51 -1.78 -5.18 8.78
C LEU A 51 -0.36 -5.63 8.45
N LYS A 52 0.64 -4.81 8.76
CA LYS A 52 2.01 -5.31 8.85
C LYS A 52 2.08 -6.19 10.09
N LYS A 53 2.32 -7.49 9.91
CA LYS A 53 2.59 -8.42 11.01
C LYS A 53 3.98 -8.06 11.57
N GLU A 54 4.02 -7.13 12.51
CA GLU A 54 5.20 -6.97 13.35
C GLU A 54 5.26 -8.20 14.28
N GLU A 55 6.15 -9.14 13.99
CA GLU A 55 6.54 -10.15 14.98
C GLU A 55 7.37 -9.49 16.06
N SER A 56 6.71 -8.75 16.96
CA SER A 56 7.33 -8.31 18.20
C SER A 56 7.35 -9.49 19.19
N SER A 57 8.55 -9.84 19.64
CA SER A 57 8.81 -10.98 20.52
C SER A 57 8.45 -10.75 22.00
N ASN A 58 7.72 -9.69 22.38
CA ASN A 58 7.31 -9.49 23.78
C ASN A 58 6.00 -8.69 23.93
N SER A 59 5.00 -9.33 24.55
CA SER A 59 3.89 -8.76 25.33
C SER A 59 3.13 -7.56 24.74
N LYS A 60 1.91 -7.86 24.22
CA LYS A 60 0.85 -6.96 23.69
C LYS A 60 1.07 -6.49 22.24
N MET A 61 0.58 -7.28 21.29
CA MET A 61 0.37 -6.84 19.90
C MET A 61 -0.66 -5.71 19.87
N ILE A 62 -0.19 -4.47 19.71
CA ILE A 62 -1.03 -3.35 19.31
C ILE A 62 -1.05 -3.35 17.79
N PHE A 63 -2.12 -3.86 17.20
CA PHE A 63 -2.32 -3.77 15.76
C PHE A 63 -2.70 -2.35 15.39
N TYR A 64 -1.76 -1.61 14.82
CA TYR A 64 -2.03 -0.28 14.29
C TYR A 64 -2.38 -0.38 12.80
N GLN A 65 -3.60 0.06 12.44
CA GLN A 65 -4.07 0.13 11.05
C GLN A 65 -4.51 1.55 10.70
N PRO A 66 -3.59 2.37 10.17
CA PRO A 66 -3.92 3.67 9.61
C PRO A 66 -5.12 3.61 8.68
N ARG A 67 -6.11 4.46 8.92
CA ARG A 67 -7.28 4.65 8.06
C ARG A 67 -7.24 6.02 7.43
N GLY A 68 -7.83 6.13 6.25
CA GLY A 68 -7.94 7.39 5.55
C GLY A 68 -9.00 7.38 4.49
N THR A 69 -9.17 8.54 3.87
CA THR A 69 -10.09 8.74 2.76
C THR A 69 -9.30 9.10 1.51
N ASN A 70 -9.55 8.38 0.43
CA ASN A 70 -9.04 8.75 -0.87
C ASN A 70 -9.63 10.09 -1.29
N SER A 71 -8.79 11.11 -1.44
CA SER A 71 -9.20 12.46 -1.80
C SER A 71 -9.13 12.72 -3.30
N ASP A 72 -8.24 12.03 -4.02
CA ASP A 72 -8.07 12.17 -5.46
C ASP A 72 -7.41 10.94 -6.09
N VAL A 73 -7.67 10.71 -7.38
CA VAL A 73 -7.08 9.62 -8.16
C VAL A 73 -6.40 10.19 -9.40
N TYR A 74 -5.08 10.25 -9.34
CA TYR A 74 -4.26 10.64 -10.46
C TYR A 74 -4.17 9.50 -11.48
N LYS A 75 -4.46 9.81 -12.75
CA LYS A 75 -4.24 8.88 -13.87
C LYS A 75 -3.03 9.35 -14.67
N ALA A 76 -2.01 8.51 -14.71
CA ALA A 76 -0.83 8.79 -15.51
C ALA A 76 -1.18 8.66 -17.02
N PRO A 77 -0.43 9.32 -17.91
CA PRO A 77 -0.49 9.07 -19.35
C PRO A 77 -0.29 7.57 -19.68
N SER A 78 -0.81 7.09 -20.82
CA SER A 78 -0.81 5.65 -21.15
C SER A 78 0.57 5.00 -21.24
N ASN A 79 1.64 5.79 -21.40
CA ASN A 79 3.03 5.34 -21.47
C ASN A 79 3.75 5.36 -20.12
N VAL A 80 3.09 5.78 -19.03
CA VAL A 80 3.68 5.88 -17.71
C VAL A 80 2.98 4.90 -16.76
N PRO A 81 3.73 4.07 -16.01
CA PRO A 81 3.16 3.22 -14.98
C PRO A 81 2.35 4.04 -13.96
N ASN A 82 1.20 3.49 -13.58
CA ASN A 82 0.23 4.10 -12.70
C ASN A 82 0.66 4.02 -11.21
N TRP A 83 1.78 4.66 -10.90
CA TRP A 83 2.37 4.69 -9.56
C TRP A 83 1.84 5.89 -8.77
N ARG A 84 1.64 5.70 -7.47
CA ARG A 84 1.21 6.73 -6.52
C ARG A 84 -0.04 7.47 -6.99
N MET A 85 -0.99 6.71 -7.53
CA MET A 85 -2.25 7.22 -8.07
C MET A 85 -3.18 7.77 -6.98
N LEU A 86 -3.18 7.17 -5.79
CA LEU A 86 -4.18 7.48 -4.76
C LEU A 86 -3.65 8.57 -3.84
N GLN A 87 -4.38 9.67 -3.73
CA GLN A 87 -4.08 10.72 -2.76
C GLN A 87 -4.91 10.52 -1.49
N VAL A 88 -4.32 9.98 -0.44
CA VAL A 88 -5.02 9.62 0.80
C VAL A 88 -4.87 10.73 1.83
N LYS A 89 -5.98 11.12 2.45
CA LYS A 89 -6.02 11.90 3.69
C LYS A 89 -6.17 10.94 4.85
N TRP A 90 -5.10 10.75 5.62
CA TRP A 90 -5.09 9.88 6.79
C TRP A 90 -5.83 10.52 7.97
N ASP A 91 -6.60 9.72 8.71
CA ASP A 91 -7.52 10.19 9.75
C ASP A 91 -6.78 10.57 11.05
N GLU A 92 -5.65 9.92 11.35
CA GLU A 92 -4.92 10.10 12.61
C GLU A 92 -3.64 10.94 12.41
N PRO A 93 -3.35 11.92 13.29
CA PRO A 93 -2.25 12.89 13.09
C PRO A 93 -0.84 12.31 13.27
N GLU A 94 -0.70 11.19 13.98
CA GLU A 94 0.56 10.44 14.12
C GLU A 94 1.03 9.84 12.78
N ILE A 95 0.13 9.81 11.78
CA ILE A 95 0.36 9.32 10.42
C ILE A 95 1.04 10.36 9.51
N SER A 96 1.39 11.55 10.01
CA SER A 96 2.02 12.61 9.18
C SER A 96 3.34 12.20 8.48
N GLN A 97 3.95 11.07 8.88
CA GLN A 97 5.10 10.48 8.19
C GLN A 97 4.74 9.57 7.00
N ASN A 98 3.48 9.16 6.85
CA ASN A 98 3.08 8.35 5.71
C ASN A 98 2.94 9.22 4.46
N PRO A 99 3.40 8.74 3.30
CA PRO A 99 3.20 9.44 2.06
C PRO A 99 1.70 9.60 1.77
N ASN A 100 1.27 10.84 1.51
CA ASN A 100 -0.10 11.13 1.10
C ASN A 100 -0.45 10.56 -0.28
N ARG A 101 0.55 10.09 -1.04
CA ARG A 101 0.35 9.44 -2.33
C ARG A 101 0.89 8.01 -2.32
N VAL A 102 -0.01 7.05 -2.52
CA VAL A 102 0.28 5.61 -2.41
C VAL A 102 -0.13 4.87 -3.68
N ASN A 103 0.49 3.71 -3.94
CA ASN A 103 0.05 2.84 -5.02
C ASN A 103 -1.26 2.13 -4.64
N PRO A 104 -2.09 1.75 -5.62
CA PRO A 104 -3.33 0.99 -5.40
C PRO A 104 -3.19 -0.28 -4.56
N TRP A 105 -2.09 -1.02 -4.73
CA TRP A 105 -1.84 -2.30 -4.06
C TRP A 105 -1.28 -2.16 -2.63
N GLN A 106 -1.11 -0.94 -2.13
CA GLN A 106 -0.56 -0.68 -0.80
C GLN A 106 -1.62 -0.35 0.25
N VAL A 107 -2.87 -0.29 -0.17
CA VAL A 107 -4.02 0.00 0.66
C VAL A 107 -5.10 -1.02 0.43
N GLU A 108 -5.84 -1.31 1.49
CA GLU A 108 -7.05 -2.13 1.41
C GLU A 108 -8.26 -1.20 1.37
N LEU A 109 -9.19 -1.49 0.46
CA LEU A 109 -10.50 -0.85 0.46
C LEU A 109 -11.28 -1.27 1.72
N ILE A 110 -11.79 -0.29 2.46
CA ILE A 110 -12.70 -0.55 3.57
C ILE A 110 -14.08 -0.79 2.97
N ASN A 111 -14.35 -2.04 2.58
CA ASN A 111 -15.70 -2.47 2.28
C ASN A 111 -16.51 -2.44 3.58
N HIS A 112 -17.71 -1.85 3.55
CA HIS A 112 -18.62 -1.79 4.69
C HIS A 112 -19.09 -3.17 5.22
N THR A 113 -18.60 -4.29 4.67
CA THR A 113 -19.14 -5.63 4.91
C THR A 113 -18.39 -6.47 5.94
N HIS A 114 -17.26 -6.08 6.54
CA HIS A 114 -16.73 -6.85 7.67
C HIS A 114 -15.93 -6.00 8.65
N VAL A 115 -16.63 -5.50 9.68
CA VAL A 115 -15.99 -5.13 10.94
C VAL A 115 -15.96 -6.39 11.81
N SER A 116 -15.04 -7.32 11.54
CA SER A 116 -14.71 -8.33 12.55
C SER A 116 -13.76 -7.67 13.55
N TYR A 117 -14.32 -7.05 14.58
CA TYR A 117 -13.54 -6.86 15.80
C TYR A 117 -13.19 -8.26 16.33
N PRO A 118 -11.92 -8.56 16.69
CA PRO A 118 -11.67 -9.67 17.58
C PRO A 118 -12.43 -9.37 18.87
N SER A 119 -13.48 -10.15 19.15
CA SER A 119 -14.20 -10.11 20.40
C SER A 119 -13.22 -10.38 21.53
N PHE A 120 -12.91 -9.36 22.32
CA PHE A 120 -12.19 -9.56 23.57
C PHE A 120 -13.08 -10.36 24.52
N PRO A 121 -12.57 -11.45 25.14
CA PRO A 121 -13.32 -12.13 26.18
C PRO A 121 -13.54 -11.15 27.35
N GLN A 122 -14.81 -10.89 27.67
CA GLN A 122 -15.17 -10.21 28.90
C GLN A 122 -14.87 -11.15 30.06
N GLN A 123 -14.13 -10.63 31.04
CA GLN A 123 -13.80 -11.30 32.29
C GLN A 123 -14.92 -11.09 33.32
#